data_AF-A0A2G6AQW5-F1
#
_entry.id   AF-A0A2G6AQW5-F1
#
_cell.length_a   1.000
_cell.length_b   1.000
_cell.length_c   1.000
_cell.angle_alpha   90.00
_cell.angle_beta   90.00
_cell.angle_gamma   90.00
#
_symmetry.space_group_name_H-M   'P 1'
#
loop_
_entity.id
_entity.type
_entity.pdbx_description
1 polymer ?
#
loop_
_entity_poly.entity_id
_entity_poly.type
_entity_poly.pdbx_seq_one_letter_code
_entity_poly.pdbx_strand_id
1 'polypeptide(L)'
;MTQQNECQPINLAREEGISAHFGQNIGKKVLILTEAFPFMFIGEIISVVDDFAEMKVQTTSIPALEGKTWFVHIDTIEVFYIETENGVPIPELKE
;
A
#
# COMPACT_ATOMS: atom_id res chain seq x y z
N MET A 1 6.01 3.29 -40.09
CA MET A 1 5.47 2.24 -39.21
C MET A 1 5.02 2.94 -37.95
N THR A 2 3.75 3.32 -37.89
CA THR A 2 3.16 3.98 -36.72
C THR A 2 3.07 2.94 -35.62
N GLN A 3 3.90 3.08 -34.58
CA GLN A 3 3.72 2.35 -33.34
C GLN A 3 2.31 2.70 -32.84
N GLN A 4 1.42 1.71 -32.87
CA GLN A 4 0.19 1.79 -32.10
C GLN A 4 0.62 1.82 -30.64
N ASN A 5 0.49 2.98 -29.99
CA ASN A 5 0.42 3.00 -28.54
C ASN A 5 -0.83 2.17 -28.19
N GLU A 6 -0.63 0.90 -27.87
CA GLU A 6 -1.65 0.10 -27.22
C GLU A 6 -1.95 0.79 -25.90
N CYS A 7 -3.13 1.42 -25.78
CA CYS A 7 -3.62 1.88 -24.49
C CYS A 7 -3.80 0.63 -23.61
N GLN A 8 -2.86 0.39 -22.70
CA GLN A 8 -3.04 -0.61 -21.64
C GLN A 8 -4.35 -0.29 -20.88
N PRO A 9 -5.10 -1.30 -20.41
CA PRO A 9 -6.23 -1.07 -19.53
C PRO A 9 -5.81 -0.21 -18.34
N ILE A 10 -6.58 0.82 -18.01
CA ILE A 10 -6.23 1.77 -16.94
C ILE A 10 -6.01 1.08 -15.59
N ASN A 11 -6.74 -0.01 -15.33
CA ASN A 11 -6.58 -0.82 -14.12
C ASN A 11 -5.20 -1.48 -14.07
N LEU A 12 -4.73 -2.03 -15.19
CA LEU A 12 -3.40 -2.63 -15.28
C LEU A 12 -2.31 -1.58 -15.06
N ALA A 13 -2.43 -0.41 -15.69
CA ALA A 13 -1.48 0.69 -15.52
C ALA A 13 -1.45 1.21 -14.07
N ARG A 14 -2.62 1.26 -13.41
CA ARG A 14 -2.75 1.63 -12.01
C ARG A 14 -2.07 0.60 -11.09
N GLU A 15 -2.38 -0.67 -11.28
CA GLU A 15 -1.82 -1.78 -10.51
C GLU A 15 -0.29 -1.78 -10.62
N GLU A 16 0.25 -1.79 -11.84
CA GLU A 16 1.70 -1.72 -12.11
C GLU A 16 2.34 -0.50 -11.44
N GLY A 17 1.69 0.67 -11.53
CA GLY A 17 2.18 1.92 -10.93
C GLY A 17 2.24 1.86 -9.41
N ILE A 18 1.20 1.32 -8.76
CA ILE A 18 1.15 1.18 -7.31
C ILE A 18 2.15 0.11 -6.85
N SER A 19 2.20 -1.06 -7.51
CA SER A 19 3.16 -2.13 -7.20
C SER A 19 4.60 -1.63 -7.30
N ALA A 20 4.94 -0.90 -8.36
CA ALA A 20 6.27 -0.32 -8.53
C ALA A 20 6.57 0.73 -7.44
N HIS A 21 5.60 1.58 -7.11
CA HIS A 21 5.78 2.62 -6.10
C HIS A 21 5.96 2.03 -4.68
N PHE A 22 5.19 1.00 -4.31
CA PHE A 22 5.36 0.29 -3.05
C PHE A 22 6.69 -0.47 -3.01
N GLY A 23 7.07 -1.13 -4.12
CA GLY A 23 8.34 -1.85 -4.24
C GLY A 23 9.57 -0.94 -4.02
N GLN A 24 9.53 0.31 -4.51
CA GLN A 24 10.59 1.30 -4.28
C GLN A 24 10.66 1.80 -2.83
N ASN A 25 9.64 1.52 -2.02
CA ASN A 25 9.51 2.01 -0.65
C ASN A 25 9.39 0.88 0.38
N ILE A 26 9.86 -0.32 0.05
CA ILE A 26 10.03 -1.41 1.03
C ILE A 26 10.87 -0.91 2.22
N GLY A 27 10.46 -1.28 3.43
CA GLY A 27 11.04 -0.84 4.71
C GLY A 27 10.52 0.52 5.20
N LYS A 28 9.67 1.21 4.44
CA LYS A 28 9.08 2.48 4.88
C LYS A 28 7.72 2.28 5.53
N LYS A 29 7.39 3.23 6.41
CA LYS A 29 6.07 3.31 7.05
C LYS A 29 5.03 3.77 6.03
N VAL A 30 3.86 3.13 6.04
CA VAL A 30 2.75 3.42 5.14
C VAL A 30 1.43 3.48 5.91
N LEU A 31 0.58 4.42 5.50
CA LEU A 31 -0.84 4.49 5.82
C LEU A 31 -1.61 4.07 4.57
N ILE A 32 -2.54 3.13 4.70
CA ILE A 32 -3.40 2.63 3.62
C ILE A 32 -4.85 2.74 4.08
N LEU A 33 -5.71 3.25 3.20
CA LEU A 33 -7.15 3.17 3.32
C LEU A 33 -7.70 2.31 2.17
N THR A 34 -8.60 1.40 2.50
CA THR A 34 -9.22 0.48 1.54
C THR A 34 -10.72 0.72 1.43
N GLU A 35 -11.33 0.28 0.33
CA GLU A 35 -12.79 0.38 0.10
C GLU A 35 -13.58 -0.38 1.19
N ALA A 36 -13.06 -1.54 1.60
CA ALA A 36 -13.74 -2.46 2.50
C ALA A 36 -12.89 -2.84 3.72
N PHE A 37 -13.56 -3.39 4.73
CA PHE A 37 -13.00 -3.79 6.01
C PHE A 37 -11.83 -4.79 5.87
N PRO A 38 -10.66 -4.56 6.51
CA PRO A 38 -10.32 -3.46 7.43
C PRO A 38 -10.06 -2.14 6.71
N PHE A 39 -10.70 -1.05 7.13
CA PHE A 39 -10.70 0.22 6.37
C PHE A 39 -9.39 1.01 6.42
N MET A 40 -8.48 0.66 7.34
CA MET A 40 -7.25 1.41 7.59
C MET A 40 -6.14 0.49 8.05
N PHE A 41 -4.94 0.67 7.49
CA PHE A 41 -3.71 0.05 7.95
C PHE A 41 -2.63 1.10 8.12
N ILE A 42 -1.93 1.09 9.25
CA ILE A 42 -0.67 1.77 9.44
C ILE A 42 0.37 0.71 9.77
N GLY A 43 1.48 0.71 9.06
CA GLY A 43 2.52 -0.29 9.26
C GLY A 43 3.74 -0.05 8.39
N GLU A 44 4.57 -1.07 8.25
CA GLU A 44 5.78 -1.04 7.42
C GLU A 44 5.60 -1.95 6.20
N ILE A 45 5.99 -1.48 5.01
CA ILE A 45 5.97 -2.28 3.78
C ILE A 45 7.11 -3.30 3.87
N ILE A 46 6.77 -4.58 3.86
CA ILE A 46 7.75 -5.68 3.95
C ILE A 46 8.16 -6.17 2.57
N SER A 47 7.18 -6.38 1.69
CA SER A 47 7.41 -6.80 0.32
C SER A 47 6.21 -6.47 -0.57
N VAL A 48 6.38 -6.65 -1.88
CA VAL A 48 5.28 -6.66 -2.86
C VAL A 48 5.38 -7.98 -3.61
N VAL A 49 4.32 -8.78 -3.57
CA VAL A 49 4.24 -10.10 -4.20
C VAL A 49 3.01 -10.10 -5.09
N ASP A 50 3.22 -10.25 -6.40
CA ASP A 50 2.17 -10.15 -7.42
C ASP A 50 1.39 -8.82 -7.26
N ASP A 51 0.10 -8.91 -6.98
CA ASP A 51 -0.88 -7.83 -6.77
C ASP A 51 -1.11 -7.50 -5.28
N PHE A 52 -0.26 -8.02 -4.38
CA PHE A 52 -0.35 -7.80 -2.94
C PHE A 52 0.83 -7.00 -2.38
N ALA A 53 0.52 -6.01 -1.54
CA ALA A 53 1.49 -5.40 -0.63
C ALA A 53 1.49 -6.19 0.69
N GLU A 54 2.62 -6.81 1.01
CA GLU A 54 2.85 -7.43 2.32
C GLU A 54 3.32 -6.35 3.30
N MET A 55 2.64 -6.23 4.44
CA MET A 55 2.96 -5.22 5.45
C MET A 55 2.95 -5.77 6.86
N LYS A 56 3.82 -5.24 7.70
CA LYS A 56 3.78 -5.46 9.15
C LYS A 56 2.86 -4.43 9.79
N VAL A 57 1.67 -4.85 10.17
CA VAL A 57 0.62 -3.98 10.69
C VAL A 57 0.98 -3.52 12.11
N GLN A 58 0.99 -2.21 12.31
CA GLN A 58 1.21 -1.57 13.62
C GLN A 58 -0.11 -1.11 14.23
N THR A 59 -0.97 -0.49 13.42
CA THR A 59 -2.28 0.01 13.87
C THR A 59 -3.32 -0.24 12.78
N THR A 60 -4.51 -0.69 13.17
CA THR A 60 -5.64 -0.86 12.24
C THR A 60 -6.96 -0.83 13.01
N SER A 61 -8.10 -0.85 12.31
CA SER A 61 -9.43 -0.93 12.93
C SER A 61 -9.72 -2.28 13.62
N ILE A 62 -8.86 -3.28 13.43
CA ILE A 62 -9.01 -4.63 14.01
C ILE A 62 -7.80 -4.95 14.89
N PRO A 63 -7.90 -4.82 16.22
CA PRO A 63 -6.78 -5.07 17.13
C PRO A 63 -6.15 -6.47 16.98
N ALA A 64 -6.93 -7.48 16.56
CA ALA A 64 -6.43 -8.83 16.33
C ALA A 64 -5.44 -8.96 15.14
N LEU A 65 -5.34 -7.95 14.28
CA LEU A 65 -4.39 -7.89 13.16
C LEU A 65 -3.14 -7.09 13.50
N GLU A 66 -3.13 -6.32 14.59
CA GLU A 66 -1.97 -5.54 15.01
C GLU A 66 -0.81 -6.46 15.43
N GLY A 67 0.40 -6.06 15.06
CA GLY A 67 1.63 -6.85 15.28
C GLY A 67 1.80 -8.03 14.34
N LYS A 68 0.86 -8.26 13.40
CA LYS A 68 0.94 -9.34 12.40
C LYS A 68 1.37 -8.83 11.03
N THR A 69 1.85 -9.75 10.21
CA THR A 69 2.00 -9.52 8.78
C THR A 69 0.68 -9.73 8.08
N TRP A 70 0.33 -8.82 7.19
CA TRP A 70 -0.91 -8.85 6.42
C TRP A 70 -0.65 -8.57 4.95
N PHE A 71 -1.47 -9.17 4.08
CA PHE A 71 -1.42 -8.96 2.64
C PHE A 71 -2.59 -8.05 2.26
N VAL A 72 -2.29 -6.87 1.72
CA VAL A 72 -3.29 -5.94 1.22
C VAL A 72 -3.29 -6.01 -0.31
N HIS A 73 -4.44 -6.36 -0.88
CA HIS A 73 -4.60 -6.41 -2.34
C HIS A 73 -4.57 -4.99 -2.90
N ILE A 74 -3.72 -4.72 -3.89
CA ILE A 74 -3.45 -3.37 -4.42
C ILE A 74 -4.70 -2.71 -5.01
N ASP A 75 -5.57 -3.49 -5.65
CA ASP A 75 -6.85 -2.98 -6.15
C ASP A 75 -7.79 -2.48 -5.05
N THR A 76 -7.67 -2.97 -3.82
CA THR A 76 -8.52 -2.52 -2.71
C THR A 76 -8.06 -1.20 -2.11
N ILE A 77 -6.85 -0.73 -2.43
CA ILE A 77 -6.27 0.51 -1.90
C ILE A 77 -6.95 1.70 -2.57
N GLU A 78 -7.69 2.50 -1.81
CA GLU A 78 -8.29 3.73 -2.31
C GLU A 78 -7.35 4.93 -2.15
N VAL A 79 -6.67 4.99 -1.01
CA VAL A 79 -5.72 6.05 -0.66
C VAL A 79 -4.55 5.44 0.08
N PHE A 80 -3.35 5.94 -0.18
CA PHE A 80 -2.19 5.61 0.63
C PHE A 80 -1.29 6.83 0.83
N TYR A 81 -0.48 6.77 1.89
CA TYR A 81 0.61 7.69 2.14
C TYR A 81 1.81 6.91 2.64
N ILE A 82 2.93 7.01 1.92
CA ILE A 82 4.21 6.41 2.30
C ILE A 82 5.08 7.51 2.88
N GLU A 83 5.59 7.30 4.09
CA GLU A 83 6.46 8.24 4.76
C GLU A 83 7.76 8.42 3.97
N THR A 84 8.18 9.67 3.78
CA THR A 84 9.43 10.01 3.11
C THR A 84 10.27 10.91 4.00
N GLU A 85 11.58 11.00 3.76
CA GLU A 85 12.52 11.77 4.59
C GLU A 85 12.10 13.25 4.76
N ASN A 86 11.46 13.82 3.74
CA ASN A 86 11.00 15.22 3.74
C ASN A 86 9.48 15.37 3.95
N GLY A 87 8.78 14.26 4.16
CA GLY A 87 7.32 14.22 4.32
C GLY A 87 6.88 14.47 5.76
N VAL A 88 5.56 14.64 5.95
CA VAL A 88 4.96 14.66 7.29
C VAL A 88 5.00 13.22 7.85
N PRO A 89 5.51 13.00 9.07
CA PRO A 89 5.57 11.66 9.65
C PRO A 89 4.17 11.13 9.92
N ILE A 90 3.97 9.82 9.73
CA ILE A 90 2.72 9.17 10.09
C ILE A 90 2.65 9.10 11.62
N PRO A 91 1.61 9.67 12.26
CA PRO A 91 1.54 9.74 13.71
C PRO A 91 1.56 8.34 14.33
N GLU A 92 2.15 8.24 15.51
CA GLU A 92 1.99 7.06 16.36
C GLU A 92 0.67 7.17 17.10
N LEU A 93 -0.29 6.33 16.71
CA LEU A 93 -1.56 6.18 17.43
C LEU A 93 -1.32 5.20 18.59
N LYS A 94 -0.55 5.63 19.59
CA LYS A 94 -0.47 4.95 20.89
C LYS A 94 -1.34 5.73 21.88
N GLU A 95 -2.01 5.02 22.78
CA GLU A 95 -2.60 5.62 23.98
C GLU A 95 -1.51 6.21 24.89
#